data_AF-A0AA37JED8-F1
#
_entry.id   AF-A0AA37JED8-F1
#
_cell.length_a   1.000
_cell.length_b   1.000
_cell.length_c   1.000
_cell.angle_alpha   90.00
_cell.angle_beta   90.00
_cell.angle_gamma   90.00
#
_symmetry.space_group_name_H-M   'P 1'
#
loop_
_entity.id
_entity.type
_entity.pdbx_description
1 polymer ?
#
loop_
_entity_poly.entity_id
_entity_poly.type
_entity_poly.pdbx_seq_one_letter_code
_entity_poly.pdbx_strand_id
1 'polypeptide(L)'
;MKGLVNRIKLIFSNISLKRKILTIVLVSIFLISGVSLAGISVVSDAYLKLLQKTIANNLSYSATTISYYLSNIETMSGLMLSDSNIQSNLSDVRHSDNPRIRTEAYKKLSYTVLEYYQQYKPNFISYITLNNPEFITYSNFLGSRKTPEEIERSVLNAAHDGDGRPVWICDYGNEYGIFMGRLIKNIQSSNLEELGTLLVSIDLDGLMNSLNKEDPLYENPQYYIMTGDTIIYNDNPISATIHDQRKASAMRSYDIMNVDGHRYFVTEDVIPGIGWTYVCYLSYDPIFKSVSFVRTLSIVMIILSILLAIIFSESMISFISRHTQGLIRKMEAFSTDENAVIDSDYDYSSRRDEFGLLNRQFDSMAGKIRHLIQVNYVNELWKKDAQLKALETQINPHFLYNTLESVNWRAQVAGNMEISSMIESLGTLLRATLSNSTSHFDLKKELEIVTAYITIQKYRFEDRLEFSIHCDEALYNAQIPKMCIQPLVENSINYGLEESTELCSIEITIEHQQESGSLMVLVKNDGSLFEECLLEKLRSQEIRPHGFGIGLINIDERIKLMFGKEYGLTLYNDQEWAVARIHMPYITDQEEIVC
;
A
#
# COMPACT_ATOMS: atom_id res chain seq x y z
N MET A 1 16.96 19.77 -16.95
CA MET A 1 16.89 18.37 -16.46
C MET A 1 17.57 18.14 -15.10
N LYS A 2 18.86 18.46 -14.89
CA LYS A 2 19.58 18.16 -13.63
C LYS A 2 18.94 18.75 -12.35
N GLY A 3 18.42 19.98 -12.39
CA GLY A 3 17.77 20.61 -11.24
C GLY A 3 16.43 19.96 -10.83
N LEU A 4 15.66 19.48 -11.79
CA LEU A 4 14.39 18.79 -11.55
C LEU A 4 14.65 17.41 -10.92
N VAL A 5 15.65 16.68 -11.42
CA VAL A 5 16.06 15.37 -10.89
C VAL A 5 16.58 15.49 -9.45
N ASN A 6 17.34 16.54 -9.13
CA ASN A 6 17.82 16.78 -7.76
C ASN A 6 16.68 17.15 -6.80
N ARG A 7 15.71 17.97 -7.23
CA ARG A 7 14.50 18.25 -6.43
C ARG A 7 13.68 16.99 -6.17
N ILE A 8 13.48 16.16 -7.19
CA ILE A 8 12.75 14.89 -7.05
C ILE A 8 13.50 13.96 -6.08
N LYS A 9 14.84 13.84 -6.19
CA LYS A 9 15.65 13.04 -5.25
C LYS A 9 15.52 13.51 -3.80
N LEU A 10 15.56 14.82 -3.55
CA LEU A 10 15.42 15.41 -2.21
C LEU A 10 14.03 15.18 -1.61
N ILE A 11 12.98 15.29 -2.42
CA ILE A 11 11.62 14.98 -1.97
C ILE A 11 11.51 13.47 -1.69
N PHE A 12 12.03 12.62 -2.58
CA PHE A 12 11.97 11.17 -2.43
C PHE A 12 12.85 10.63 -1.29
N SER A 13 13.91 11.33 -0.87
CA SER A 13 14.75 10.89 0.24
C SER A 13 14.05 11.02 1.59
N ASN A 14 13.24 12.06 1.77
CA ASN A 14 12.63 12.42 3.07
C ASN A 14 11.22 11.85 3.29
N ILE A 15 10.67 11.15 2.30
CA ILE A 15 9.38 10.48 2.40
C ILE A 15 9.53 9.15 3.17
N SER A 16 8.49 8.74 3.92
CA SER A 16 8.49 7.44 4.61
C SER A 16 8.64 6.27 3.63
N LEU A 17 9.28 5.18 4.06
CA LEU A 17 9.52 3.99 3.22
C LEU A 17 8.22 3.49 2.58
N LYS A 18 7.11 3.50 3.32
CA LYS A 18 5.74 3.21 2.85
C LYS A 18 5.39 3.99 1.59
N ARG A 19 5.46 5.32 1.66
CA ARG A 19 5.09 6.21 0.55
C ARG A 19 6.05 6.07 -0.64
N LYS A 20 7.33 5.77 -0.41
CA LYS A 20 8.28 5.50 -1.50
C LYS A 20 7.89 4.25 -2.29
N ILE A 21 7.64 3.14 -1.60
CA ILE A 21 7.24 1.87 -2.23
C ILE A 21 5.93 2.05 -2.99
N LEU A 22 4.92 2.67 -2.36
CA LEU A 22 3.64 2.94 -3.00
C LEU A 22 3.80 3.77 -4.28
N THR A 23 4.63 4.81 -4.25
CA THR A 23 4.87 5.66 -5.43
C THR A 23 5.54 4.88 -6.56
N ILE A 24 6.51 4.01 -6.25
CA ILE A 24 7.18 3.15 -7.25
C ILE A 24 6.19 2.16 -7.87
N VAL A 25 5.34 1.55 -7.05
CA VAL A 25 4.30 0.61 -7.51
C VAL A 25 3.30 1.33 -8.40
N LEU A 26 2.78 2.49 -8.00
CA LEU A 26 1.83 3.27 -8.78
C LEU A 26 2.41 3.73 -10.13
N VAL A 27 3.67 4.17 -10.15
CA VAL A 27 4.35 4.56 -11.40
C VAL A 27 4.54 3.35 -12.32
N SER A 28 4.95 2.21 -11.78
CA SER A 28 5.10 0.96 -12.56
C SER A 28 3.76 0.51 -13.15
N ILE A 29 2.70 0.54 -12.35
CA ILE A 29 1.34 0.23 -12.78
C ILE A 29 0.91 1.17 -13.91
N PHE A 30 1.08 2.49 -13.73
CA PHE A 30 0.72 3.48 -14.75
C PHE A 30 1.44 3.24 -16.09
N LEU A 31 2.73 2.93 -16.05
CA LEU A 31 3.52 2.63 -17.25
C LEU A 31 3.03 1.34 -17.93
N ILE A 32 2.82 0.26 -17.18
CA ILE A 32 2.36 -1.03 -17.73
C ILE A 32 0.95 -0.89 -18.32
N SER A 33 0.03 -0.22 -17.62
CA SER A 33 -1.32 0.04 -18.11
C SER A 33 -1.31 0.89 -19.39
N GLY A 34 -0.45 1.91 -19.46
CA GLY A 34 -0.27 2.73 -20.66
C GLY A 34 0.22 1.92 -21.87
N VAL A 35 1.23 1.08 -21.67
CA VAL A 35 1.75 0.17 -22.72
C VAL A 35 0.69 -0.84 -23.15
N SER A 36 -0.07 -1.40 -22.22
CA SER A 36 -1.15 -2.34 -22.52
C SER A 36 -2.26 -1.69 -23.37
N LEU A 37 -2.72 -0.49 -23.00
CA LEU A 37 -3.72 0.25 -23.77
C LEU A 37 -3.23 0.61 -25.17
N ALA A 38 -1.97 1.07 -25.28
CA ALA A 38 -1.35 1.33 -26.57
C ALA A 38 -1.27 0.06 -27.42
N GLY A 39 -0.87 -1.07 -26.84
CA GLY A 39 -0.82 -2.37 -27.51
C GLY A 39 -2.17 -2.80 -28.08
N ILE A 40 -3.25 -2.69 -27.28
CA ILE A 40 -4.61 -3.01 -27.74
C ILE A 40 -5.02 -2.11 -28.91
N SER A 41 -4.68 -0.82 -28.86
CA SER A 41 -5.00 0.12 -29.95
C SER A 41 -4.26 -0.23 -31.25
N VAL A 42 -2.98 -0.60 -31.17
CA VAL A 42 -2.17 -1.00 -32.32
C VAL A 42 -2.67 -2.30 -32.93
N VAL A 43 -2.99 -3.31 -32.11
CA VAL A 43 -3.54 -4.58 -32.58
C VAL A 43 -4.90 -4.38 -33.26
N SER A 44 -5.75 -3.53 -32.68
CA SER A 44 -7.07 -3.23 -33.27
C SER A 44 -6.95 -2.53 -34.64
N ASP A 45 -6.04 -1.56 -34.77
CA ASP A 45 -5.77 -0.88 -36.05
C ASP A 45 -5.13 -1.82 -37.09
N ALA A 46 -4.20 -2.68 -36.65
CA ALA A 46 -3.60 -3.70 -37.51
C ALA A 46 -4.63 -4.70 -38.03
N TYR A 47 -5.56 -5.12 -37.17
CA TYR A 47 -6.66 -6.01 -37.56
C TYR A 47 -7.60 -5.36 -38.58
N LEU A 48 -7.95 -4.08 -38.39
CA LEU A 48 -8.76 -3.33 -39.35
C LEU A 48 -8.08 -3.20 -40.72
N LYS A 49 -6.78 -2.89 -40.76
CA LYS A 49 -6.01 -2.85 -42.01
C LYS A 49 -5.92 -4.21 -42.69
N LEU A 50 -5.77 -5.28 -41.91
CA LEU A 50 -5.76 -6.64 -42.44
C LEU A 50 -7.12 -7.00 -43.04
N LEU A 51 -8.21 -6.70 -42.33
CA LEU A 51 -9.57 -6.91 -42.81
C LEU A 51 -9.81 -6.19 -44.14
N GLN A 52 -9.46 -4.90 -44.21
CA GLN A 52 -9.57 -4.11 -45.45
C GLN A 52 -8.82 -4.78 -46.60
N LYS A 53 -7.55 -5.15 -46.38
CA LYS A 53 -6.71 -5.74 -47.41
C LYS A 53 -7.26 -7.08 -47.91
N THR A 54 -7.76 -7.92 -47.02
CA THR A 54 -8.33 -9.22 -47.37
C THR A 54 -9.59 -9.06 -48.22
N ILE A 55 -10.53 -8.21 -47.81
CA ILE A 55 -11.78 -8.02 -48.56
C ILE A 55 -11.51 -7.35 -49.91
N ALA A 56 -10.67 -6.31 -49.95
CA ALA A 56 -10.30 -5.67 -51.21
C ALA A 56 -9.62 -6.64 -52.20
N ASN A 57 -8.73 -7.50 -51.72
CA ASN A 57 -8.09 -8.52 -52.55
C ASN A 57 -9.10 -9.56 -53.07
N ASN A 58 -10.00 -10.04 -52.21
CA ASN A 58 -11.05 -10.99 -52.61
C ASN A 58 -12.00 -10.35 -53.63
N LEU A 59 -12.39 -9.10 -53.41
CA LEU A 59 -13.23 -8.34 -54.33
C LEU A 59 -12.56 -8.18 -55.70
N SER A 60 -11.28 -7.81 -55.71
CA SER A 60 -10.50 -7.64 -56.94
C SER A 60 -10.29 -8.96 -57.70
N TYR A 61 -10.06 -10.05 -56.97
CA TYR A 61 -10.01 -11.40 -57.54
C TYR A 61 -11.35 -11.75 -58.21
N SER A 62 -12.46 -11.63 -57.49
CA SER A 62 -13.80 -11.87 -58.03
C SER A 62 -14.12 -10.97 -59.23
N ALA A 63 -13.79 -9.67 -59.18
CA ALA A 63 -13.96 -8.75 -60.30
C ALA A 63 -13.18 -9.18 -61.55
N THR A 64 -11.92 -9.61 -61.37
CA THR A 64 -11.09 -10.14 -62.46
C THR A 64 -11.67 -11.44 -63.02
N THR A 65 -12.20 -12.32 -62.16
CA THR A 65 -12.82 -13.57 -62.59
C THR A 65 -14.13 -13.34 -63.35
N ILE A 66 -14.97 -12.38 -62.92
CA ILE A 66 -16.17 -11.96 -63.68
C ILE A 66 -15.75 -11.46 -65.07
N SER A 67 -14.77 -10.56 -65.14
CA SER A 67 -14.23 -10.04 -66.40
C SER A 67 -13.76 -11.18 -67.32
N TYR A 68 -13.06 -12.18 -66.77
CA TYR A 68 -12.62 -13.35 -67.51
C TYR A 68 -13.79 -14.16 -68.10
N TYR A 69 -14.83 -14.45 -67.31
CA TYR A 69 -16.00 -15.20 -67.81
C TYR A 69 -16.76 -14.45 -68.91
N LEU A 70 -16.96 -13.14 -68.73
CA LEU A 70 -17.64 -12.31 -69.74
C LEU A 70 -16.80 -12.18 -71.02
N SER A 71 -15.47 -12.03 -70.89
CA SER A 71 -14.55 -12.01 -72.03
C SER A 71 -14.53 -13.35 -72.80
N ASN A 72 -14.65 -14.48 -72.10
CA ASN A 72 -14.80 -15.79 -72.75
C ASN A 72 -16.09 -15.89 -73.57
N ILE A 73 -17.18 -15.28 -73.09
CA ILE A 73 -18.47 -15.26 -73.80
C ILE A 73 -18.39 -14.35 -75.04
N GLU A 74 -17.75 -13.19 -74.92
CA GLU A 74 -17.49 -12.33 -76.10
C GLU A 74 -16.62 -13.06 -77.12
N THR A 75 -15.57 -13.75 -76.67
CA THR A 75 -14.68 -14.54 -77.53
C THR A 75 -15.45 -15.66 -78.24
N MET A 76 -16.27 -16.41 -77.50
CA MET A 76 -17.15 -17.44 -78.06
C MET A 76 -18.10 -16.87 -79.11
N SER A 77 -18.73 -15.72 -78.84
CA SER A 77 -19.60 -15.05 -79.81
C SER A 77 -18.85 -14.64 -81.09
N GLY A 78 -17.57 -14.26 -80.96
CA GLY A 78 -16.72 -13.94 -82.10
C GLY A 78 -16.38 -15.18 -82.93
N LEU A 79 -16.11 -16.31 -82.28
CA LEU A 79 -15.89 -17.59 -82.94
C LEU A 79 -17.14 -18.03 -83.70
N MET A 80 -18.32 -17.98 -83.06
CA MET A 80 -19.61 -18.28 -83.68
C MET A 80 -19.91 -17.39 -84.89
N LEU A 81 -19.56 -16.10 -84.81
CA LEU A 81 -19.73 -15.18 -85.93
C LEU A 81 -18.86 -15.57 -87.14
N SER A 82 -17.65 -16.07 -86.92
CA SER A 82 -16.74 -16.52 -87.99
C SER A 82 -16.88 -17.98 -88.42
N ASP A 83 -17.74 -18.75 -87.74
CA ASP A 83 -17.89 -20.18 -87.98
C ASP A 83 -18.54 -20.46 -89.34
N SER A 84 -17.85 -21.23 -90.19
CA SER A 84 -18.32 -21.54 -91.54
C SER A 84 -19.61 -22.36 -91.57
N ASN A 85 -19.87 -23.20 -90.56
CA ASN A 85 -21.14 -23.93 -90.45
C ASN A 85 -22.27 -22.97 -90.09
N ILE A 86 -22.06 -22.02 -89.17
CA ILE A 86 -23.08 -21.03 -88.83
C ILE A 86 -23.37 -20.13 -90.04
N GLN A 87 -22.33 -19.62 -90.70
CA GLN A 87 -22.43 -18.74 -91.86
C GLN A 87 -23.16 -19.41 -93.05
N SER A 88 -22.73 -20.61 -93.45
CA SER A 88 -23.32 -21.32 -94.58
C SER A 88 -24.77 -21.75 -94.30
N ASN A 89 -25.05 -22.35 -93.15
CA ASN A 89 -26.38 -22.85 -92.84
C ASN A 89 -27.38 -21.70 -92.57
N LEU A 90 -26.97 -20.57 -92.00
CA LEU A 90 -27.86 -19.39 -91.91
C LEU A 90 -28.16 -18.79 -93.29
N SER A 91 -27.17 -18.76 -94.19
CA SER A 91 -27.37 -18.34 -95.57
C SER A 91 -28.33 -19.28 -96.31
N ASP A 92 -28.19 -20.60 -96.14
CA ASP A 92 -29.07 -21.61 -96.74
C ASP A 92 -30.50 -21.52 -96.20
N VAL A 93 -30.68 -21.25 -94.90
CA VAL A 93 -32.01 -21.01 -94.31
C VAL A 93 -32.68 -19.80 -94.97
N ARG A 94 -31.92 -18.72 -95.18
CA ARG A 94 -32.45 -17.45 -95.70
C ARG A 94 -32.72 -17.45 -97.21
N HIS A 95 -31.87 -18.11 -98.01
CA HIS A 95 -31.89 -18.01 -99.48
C HIS A 95 -32.36 -19.26 -100.21
N SER A 96 -32.46 -20.42 -99.56
CA SER A 96 -32.85 -21.65 -100.25
C SER A 96 -34.37 -21.82 -100.33
N ASP A 97 -34.92 -21.80 -101.54
CA ASP A 97 -36.34 -22.11 -101.76
C ASP A 97 -36.71 -23.59 -101.49
N ASN A 98 -35.71 -24.47 -101.26
CA ASN A 98 -35.93 -25.90 -101.05
C ASN A 98 -36.16 -26.22 -99.56
N PRO A 99 -37.37 -26.68 -99.17
CA PRO A 99 -37.66 -26.99 -97.76
C PRO A 99 -36.74 -28.04 -97.14
N ARG A 100 -36.19 -28.97 -97.95
CA ARG A 100 -35.25 -30.00 -97.45
C ARG A 100 -33.92 -29.39 -97.04
N ILE A 101 -33.38 -28.48 -97.85
CA ILE A 101 -32.11 -27.80 -97.57
C ILE A 101 -32.27 -26.94 -96.32
N ARG A 102 -33.36 -26.15 -96.22
CA ARG A 102 -33.67 -25.35 -95.03
C ARG A 102 -33.80 -26.20 -93.75
N THR A 103 -34.49 -27.35 -93.84
CA THR A 103 -34.65 -28.27 -92.70
C THR A 103 -33.31 -28.89 -92.28
N GLU A 104 -32.47 -29.27 -93.23
CA GLU A 104 -31.14 -29.82 -92.95
C GLU A 104 -30.21 -28.77 -92.33
N ALA A 105 -30.22 -27.54 -92.87
CA ALA A 105 -29.49 -26.40 -92.35
C ALA A 105 -29.91 -26.06 -90.92
N TYR A 106 -31.21 -26.04 -90.62
CA TYR A 106 -31.73 -25.85 -89.26
C TYR A 106 -31.24 -26.93 -88.28
N LYS A 107 -31.24 -28.21 -88.70
CA LYS A 107 -30.71 -29.31 -87.88
C LYS A 107 -29.23 -29.12 -87.58
N LYS A 108 -28.43 -28.77 -88.59
CA LYS A 108 -26.99 -28.50 -88.42
C LYS A 108 -26.75 -27.33 -87.46
N LEU A 109 -27.45 -26.21 -87.64
CA LEU A 109 -27.40 -25.06 -86.71
C LEU A 109 -27.75 -25.47 -85.28
N SER A 110 -28.79 -26.30 -85.10
CA SER A 110 -29.18 -26.79 -83.77
C SER A 110 -28.08 -27.60 -83.09
N TYR A 111 -27.36 -28.46 -83.84
CA TYR A 111 -26.21 -29.20 -83.29
C TYR A 111 -25.04 -28.27 -82.98
N THR A 112 -24.69 -27.35 -83.88
CA THR A 112 -23.58 -26.41 -83.67
C THR A 112 -23.83 -25.50 -82.47
N VAL A 113 -25.03 -24.92 -82.34
CA VAL A 113 -25.41 -24.08 -81.19
C VAL A 113 -25.38 -24.90 -79.88
N LEU A 114 -25.81 -26.16 -79.91
CA LEU A 114 -25.73 -27.04 -78.75
C LEU A 114 -24.26 -27.35 -78.36
N GLU A 115 -23.38 -27.57 -79.34
CA GLU A 115 -21.95 -27.83 -79.11
C GLU A 115 -21.26 -26.63 -78.44
N TYR A 116 -21.44 -25.43 -78.99
CA TYR A 116 -20.93 -24.19 -78.37
C TYR A 116 -21.48 -24.01 -76.96
N TYR A 117 -22.78 -24.25 -76.77
CA TYR A 117 -23.38 -24.18 -75.44
C TYR A 117 -22.72 -25.16 -74.49
N GLN A 118 -22.55 -26.45 -74.83
CA GLN A 118 -21.93 -27.43 -73.92
C GLN A 118 -20.47 -27.08 -73.60
N GLN A 119 -19.71 -26.59 -74.58
CA GLN A 119 -18.32 -26.20 -74.38
C GLN A 119 -18.18 -24.97 -73.46
N TYR A 120 -19.05 -23.97 -73.62
CA TYR A 120 -18.95 -22.70 -72.90
C TYR A 120 -19.90 -22.58 -71.70
N LYS A 121 -20.76 -23.57 -71.46
CA LYS A 121 -21.65 -23.66 -70.28
C LYS A 121 -20.93 -23.40 -68.94
N PRO A 122 -19.67 -23.82 -68.71
CA PRO A 122 -18.96 -23.50 -67.47
C PRO A 122 -18.75 -22.01 -67.20
N ASN A 123 -18.97 -21.13 -68.19
CA ASN A 123 -18.97 -19.67 -68.03
C ASN A 123 -20.37 -19.14 -67.63
N PHE A 124 -21.18 -19.96 -66.96
CA PHE A 124 -22.52 -19.60 -66.45
C PHE A 124 -23.54 -19.24 -67.53
N ILE A 125 -23.42 -19.80 -68.73
CA ILE A 125 -24.41 -19.60 -69.78
C ILE A 125 -25.67 -20.42 -69.45
N SER A 126 -26.81 -19.75 -69.32
CA SER A 126 -28.11 -20.40 -69.10
C SER A 126 -28.65 -21.03 -70.40
N TYR A 127 -28.60 -20.26 -71.48
CA TYR A 127 -28.97 -20.68 -72.82
C TYR A 127 -28.40 -19.75 -73.90
N ILE A 128 -28.35 -20.25 -75.13
CA ILE A 128 -27.98 -19.52 -76.34
C ILE A 128 -29.15 -19.64 -77.30
N THR A 129 -29.52 -18.54 -77.95
CA THR A 129 -30.43 -18.54 -79.08
C THR A 129 -29.80 -17.94 -80.31
N LEU A 130 -30.12 -18.52 -81.46
CA LEU A 130 -29.79 -17.97 -82.75
C LEU A 130 -31.10 -17.68 -83.46
N ASN A 131 -31.42 -16.40 -83.58
CA ASN A 131 -32.69 -15.91 -84.11
C ASN A 131 -32.52 -15.50 -85.58
N ASN A 132 -33.32 -16.10 -86.46
CA ASN A 132 -33.43 -15.75 -87.87
C ASN A 132 -34.91 -15.46 -88.17
N PRO A 133 -35.24 -14.59 -89.14
CA PRO A 133 -36.62 -14.29 -89.53
C PRO A 133 -37.55 -15.51 -89.72
N GLU A 134 -37.00 -16.67 -90.08
CA GLU A 134 -37.80 -17.88 -90.30
C GLU A 134 -37.84 -18.87 -89.11
N PHE A 135 -36.75 -19.00 -88.36
CA PHE A 135 -36.63 -19.97 -87.27
C PHE A 135 -35.76 -19.44 -86.13
N ILE A 136 -36.03 -19.91 -84.92
CA ILE A 136 -35.20 -19.68 -83.74
C ILE A 136 -34.60 -21.00 -83.29
N THR A 137 -33.27 -21.06 -83.23
CA THR A 137 -32.54 -22.21 -82.70
C THR A 137 -32.21 -21.96 -81.24
N TYR A 138 -32.49 -22.94 -80.38
CA TYR A 138 -32.25 -22.87 -78.93
C TYR A 138 -31.25 -23.93 -78.49
N SER A 139 -30.24 -23.56 -77.70
CA SER A 139 -29.37 -24.54 -77.03
C SER A 139 -30.06 -25.23 -75.85
N ASN A 140 -30.94 -24.49 -75.15
CA ASN A 140 -31.70 -24.95 -74.00
C ASN A 140 -33.09 -24.30 -74.00
N PHE A 141 -34.04 -24.95 -74.67
CA PHE A 141 -35.40 -24.42 -74.84
C PHE A 141 -36.17 -24.25 -73.52
N LEU A 142 -35.98 -25.17 -72.56
CA LEU A 142 -36.66 -25.04 -71.26
C LEU A 142 -36.09 -23.88 -70.45
N GLY A 143 -34.78 -23.62 -70.58
CA GLY A 143 -34.12 -22.46 -69.96
C GLY A 143 -34.61 -21.14 -70.54
N SER A 144 -34.71 -21.03 -71.87
CA SER A 144 -35.14 -19.79 -72.53
C SER A 144 -36.57 -19.38 -72.19
N ARG A 145 -37.46 -20.32 -71.86
CA ARG A 145 -38.84 -20.04 -71.46
C ARG A 145 -38.97 -19.29 -70.14
N LYS A 146 -37.89 -19.16 -69.35
CA LYS A 146 -37.88 -18.34 -68.14
C LYS A 146 -37.76 -16.85 -68.45
N THR A 147 -37.27 -16.48 -69.63
CA THR A 147 -37.09 -15.09 -70.04
C THR A 147 -38.35 -14.59 -70.75
N PRO A 148 -38.95 -13.46 -70.33
CA PRO A 148 -40.04 -12.80 -71.06
C PRO A 148 -39.65 -12.42 -72.49
N GLU A 149 -40.59 -12.55 -73.44
CA GLU A 149 -40.35 -12.21 -74.84
C GLU A 149 -39.96 -10.73 -75.05
N GLU A 150 -40.42 -9.83 -74.19
CA GLU A 150 -40.09 -8.40 -74.26
C GLU A 150 -38.58 -8.16 -74.07
N ILE A 151 -37.96 -8.89 -73.14
CA ILE A 151 -36.52 -8.84 -72.89
C ILE A 151 -35.77 -9.39 -74.10
N GLU A 152 -36.19 -10.54 -74.63
CA GLU A 152 -35.57 -11.10 -75.83
C GLU A 152 -35.63 -10.12 -77.00
N ARG A 153 -36.78 -9.48 -77.25
CA ARG A 153 -36.92 -8.45 -78.30
C ARG A 153 -36.01 -7.25 -78.04
N SER A 154 -35.91 -6.79 -76.79
CA SER A 154 -35.01 -5.70 -76.42
C SER A 154 -33.55 -6.02 -76.75
N VAL A 155 -33.11 -7.24 -76.41
CA VAL A 155 -31.74 -7.71 -76.69
C VAL A 155 -31.50 -7.84 -78.19
N LEU A 156 -32.47 -8.37 -78.94
CA LEU A 156 -32.36 -8.50 -80.39
C LEU A 156 -32.27 -7.14 -81.08
N ASN A 157 -33.10 -6.16 -80.69
CA ASN A 157 -33.04 -4.80 -81.23
C ASN A 157 -31.68 -4.14 -80.95
N ALA A 158 -31.20 -4.23 -79.70
CA ALA A 158 -29.90 -3.70 -79.32
C ALA A 158 -28.74 -4.37 -80.08
N ALA A 159 -28.86 -5.66 -80.39
CA ALA A 159 -27.88 -6.37 -81.21
C ALA A 159 -27.85 -5.87 -82.66
N HIS A 160 -29.00 -5.51 -83.23
CA HIS A 160 -29.07 -4.90 -84.57
C HIS A 160 -28.40 -3.51 -84.55
N ASP A 161 -28.71 -2.68 -83.55
CA ASP A 161 -28.08 -1.37 -83.36
C ASP A 161 -26.55 -1.48 -83.14
N GLY A 162 -26.10 -2.58 -82.52
CA GLY A 162 -24.69 -2.90 -82.31
C GLY A 162 -23.91 -3.26 -83.57
N ASP A 163 -24.58 -3.44 -84.71
CA ASP A 163 -24.01 -3.66 -86.04
C ASP A 163 -22.92 -4.77 -86.10
N GLY A 164 -23.10 -5.84 -85.32
CA GLY A 164 -22.19 -6.98 -85.25
C GLY A 164 -21.13 -6.91 -84.14
N ARG A 165 -21.12 -5.84 -83.34
CA ARG A 165 -20.41 -5.81 -82.05
C ARG A 165 -21.25 -6.52 -80.97
N PRO A 166 -20.61 -7.15 -79.97
CA PRO A 166 -21.34 -7.66 -78.81
C PRO A 166 -21.93 -6.49 -78.01
N VAL A 167 -23.20 -6.60 -77.62
CA VAL A 167 -23.90 -5.61 -76.80
C VAL A 167 -24.43 -6.29 -75.55
N TRP A 168 -24.09 -5.74 -74.39
CA TRP A 168 -24.52 -6.23 -73.08
C TRP A 168 -25.78 -5.50 -72.61
N ILE A 169 -26.84 -6.25 -72.31
CA ILE A 169 -28.08 -5.75 -71.73
C ILE A 169 -28.15 -6.19 -70.27
N CYS A 170 -28.18 -5.20 -69.39
CA CYS A 170 -28.01 -5.40 -67.94
C CYS A 170 -29.23 -4.94 -67.13
N ASP A 171 -30.21 -4.29 -67.75
CA ASP A 171 -31.36 -3.68 -67.08
C ASP A 171 -32.21 -4.71 -66.32
N TYR A 172 -32.13 -5.97 -66.72
CA TYR A 172 -32.87 -7.10 -66.16
C TYR A 172 -32.01 -8.04 -65.31
N GLY A 173 -30.76 -7.63 -65.03
CA GLY A 173 -29.72 -8.47 -64.41
C GLY A 173 -30.14 -9.16 -63.13
N ASN A 174 -30.91 -8.48 -62.29
CA ASN A 174 -31.30 -8.96 -60.96
C ASN A 174 -32.44 -9.98 -60.97
N GLU A 175 -33.27 -10.01 -62.01
CA GLU A 175 -34.46 -10.89 -62.08
C GLU A 175 -34.29 -12.01 -63.11
N TYR A 176 -33.64 -11.72 -64.24
CA TYR A 176 -33.52 -12.64 -65.37
C TYR A 176 -32.07 -12.91 -65.80
N GLY A 177 -31.08 -12.33 -65.11
CA GLY A 177 -29.68 -12.39 -65.49
C GLY A 177 -29.31 -11.36 -66.56
N ILE A 178 -28.05 -11.40 -67.00
CA ILE A 178 -27.54 -10.50 -68.05
C ILE A 178 -27.58 -11.19 -69.41
N PHE A 179 -27.76 -10.39 -70.45
CA PHE A 179 -27.87 -10.87 -71.82
C PHE A 179 -26.80 -10.22 -72.68
N MET A 180 -26.23 -11.01 -73.59
CA MET A 180 -25.37 -10.51 -74.66
C MET A 180 -26.05 -10.76 -75.99
N GLY A 181 -26.28 -9.69 -76.74
CA GLY A 181 -26.82 -9.71 -78.09
C GLY A 181 -25.73 -9.41 -79.12
N ARG A 182 -25.75 -10.10 -80.26
CA ARG A 182 -24.83 -9.83 -81.37
C ARG A 182 -25.44 -10.17 -82.72
N LEU A 183 -25.47 -9.19 -83.63
CA LEU A 183 -25.90 -9.42 -85.01
C LEU A 183 -24.84 -10.24 -85.78
N ILE A 184 -25.29 -11.28 -86.48
CA ILE A 184 -24.46 -12.08 -87.38
C ILE A 184 -24.70 -11.60 -88.80
N LYS A 185 -23.64 -11.09 -89.43
CA LYS A 185 -23.65 -10.68 -90.84
C LYS A 185 -22.90 -11.71 -91.69
N ASN A 186 -23.25 -11.78 -92.96
CA ASN A 186 -22.60 -12.64 -93.93
C ASN A 186 -21.21 -12.09 -94.26
N ILE A 187 -20.18 -12.67 -93.67
CA ILE A 187 -18.78 -12.24 -93.90
C ILE A 187 -18.24 -12.68 -95.26
N GLN A 188 -18.93 -13.59 -95.96
CA GLN A 188 -18.56 -14.08 -97.28
C GLN A 188 -19.20 -13.25 -98.41
N SER A 189 -20.25 -12.48 -98.08
CA SER A 189 -20.95 -11.61 -99.03
C SER A 189 -20.44 -10.16 -98.96
N SER A 190 -20.26 -9.53 -100.11
CA SER A 190 -19.77 -8.14 -100.20
C SER A 190 -20.74 -7.10 -99.62
N ASN A 191 -22.01 -7.44 -99.43
CA ASN A 191 -23.04 -6.55 -98.87
C ASN A 191 -23.22 -6.69 -97.35
N LEU A 192 -22.48 -7.60 -96.68
CA LEU A 192 -22.62 -7.90 -95.25
C LEU A 192 -24.07 -8.10 -94.81
N GLU A 193 -24.84 -8.84 -95.62
CA GLU A 193 -26.25 -9.13 -95.33
C GLU A 193 -26.44 -9.72 -93.93
N GLU A 194 -27.48 -9.30 -93.23
CA GLU A 194 -27.84 -9.81 -91.91
C GLU A 194 -28.32 -11.27 -92.03
N LEU A 195 -27.68 -12.20 -91.33
CA LEU A 195 -28.03 -13.62 -91.38
C LEU A 195 -28.89 -14.05 -90.19
N GLY A 196 -28.74 -13.38 -89.06
CA GLY A 196 -29.48 -13.66 -87.84
C GLY A 196 -28.85 -12.94 -86.65
N THR A 197 -29.42 -13.14 -85.46
CA THR A 197 -28.95 -12.52 -84.23
C THR A 197 -28.68 -13.59 -83.18
N LEU A 198 -27.50 -13.53 -82.58
CA LEU A 198 -27.11 -14.34 -81.45
C LEU A 198 -27.57 -13.66 -80.15
N LEU A 199 -28.19 -14.41 -79.27
CA LEU A 199 -28.46 -13.99 -77.89
C LEU A 199 -27.92 -15.04 -76.93
N VAL A 200 -27.14 -14.60 -75.95
CA VAL A 200 -26.58 -15.43 -74.89
C VAL A 200 -27.11 -14.92 -73.56
N SER A 201 -27.76 -15.80 -72.79
CA SER A 201 -28.23 -15.50 -71.43
C SER A 201 -27.25 -16.06 -70.41
N ILE A 202 -26.94 -15.28 -69.38
CA ILE A 202 -25.99 -15.63 -68.33
C ILE A 202 -26.72 -15.69 -66.99
N ASP A 203 -26.47 -16.79 -66.28
CA ASP A 203 -26.90 -17.03 -64.91
C ASP A 203 -26.00 -16.24 -63.94
N LEU A 204 -26.43 -15.01 -63.65
CA LEU A 204 -25.70 -14.11 -62.78
C LEU A 204 -25.70 -14.62 -61.33
N ASP A 205 -26.80 -15.20 -60.85
CA ASP A 205 -26.88 -15.83 -59.53
C ASP A 205 -25.88 -16.98 -59.40
N GLY A 206 -25.83 -17.86 -60.41
CA GLY A 206 -24.88 -18.97 -60.44
C GLY A 206 -23.42 -18.49 -60.43
N LEU A 207 -23.11 -17.46 -61.21
CA LEU A 207 -21.78 -16.84 -61.25
C LEU A 207 -21.40 -16.27 -59.87
N MET A 208 -22.28 -15.46 -59.29
CA MET A 208 -22.04 -14.79 -58.01
C MET A 208 -21.89 -15.78 -56.86
N ASN A 209 -22.75 -16.80 -56.78
CA ASN A 209 -22.65 -17.87 -55.79
C ASN A 209 -21.36 -18.69 -55.91
N SER A 210 -20.79 -18.80 -57.12
CA SER A 210 -19.53 -19.52 -57.32
C SER A 210 -18.30 -18.77 -56.79
N LEU A 211 -18.32 -17.44 -56.88
CA LEU A 211 -17.22 -16.55 -56.52
C LEU A 211 -17.26 -16.17 -55.05
N ASN A 212 -18.47 -15.99 -54.51
CA ASN A 212 -18.70 -15.44 -53.18
C ASN A 212 -19.12 -16.51 -52.17
N LYS A 213 -18.68 -17.77 -52.35
CA LYS A 213 -18.98 -18.86 -51.41
C LYS A 213 -18.74 -18.43 -49.98
N GLU A 214 -19.71 -18.75 -49.11
CA GLU A 214 -19.73 -18.39 -47.70
C GLU A 214 -18.38 -18.69 -47.03
N ASP A 215 -17.60 -17.64 -46.78
CA ASP A 215 -16.48 -17.70 -45.87
C ASP A 215 -17.07 -17.68 -44.45
N PRO A 216 -16.92 -18.76 -43.65
CA PRO A 216 -17.49 -18.83 -42.31
C PRO A 216 -16.96 -17.75 -41.36
N LEU A 217 -15.92 -16.99 -41.74
CA LEU A 217 -15.45 -15.85 -40.97
C LEU A 217 -16.38 -14.63 -41.01
N TYR A 218 -17.27 -14.51 -42.00
CA TYR A 218 -18.01 -13.28 -42.26
C TYR A 218 -19.51 -13.54 -42.39
N GLU A 219 -20.33 -12.96 -41.49
CA GLU A 219 -21.79 -13.05 -41.59
C GLU A 219 -22.29 -12.30 -42.84
N ASN A 220 -22.86 -13.06 -43.78
CA ASN A 220 -23.63 -12.59 -44.94
C ASN A 220 -23.01 -11.37 -45.68
N PRO A 221 -21.81 -11.51 -46.28
CA PRO A 221 -21.28 -10.46 -47.15
C PRO A 221 -22.23 -10.25 -48.34
N GLN A 222 -22.64 -9.01 -48.58
CA GLN A 222 -23.56 -8.67 -49.66
C GLN A 222 -22.79 -8.05 -50.81
N TYR A 223 -23.08 -8.49 -52.03
CA TYR A 223 -22.36 -8.08 -53.23
C TYR A 223 -23.27 -7.41 -54.25
N TYR A 224 -22.73 -6.39 -54.91
CA TYR A 224 -23.44 -5.57 -55.89
C TYR A 224 -22.59 -5.36 -57.12
N ILE A 225 -23.22 -5.46 -58.28
CA ILE A 225 -22.62 -5.06 -59.55
C ILE A 225 -23.43 -3.89 -60.08
N MET A 226 -22.75 -2.82 -60.50
CA MET A 226 -23.39 -1.58 -60.94
C MET A 226 -22.74 -1.05 -62.21
N THR A 227 -23.54 -0.39 -63.05
CA THR A 227 -23.07 0.39 -64.19
C THR A 227 -23.59 1.81 -64.06
N GLY A 228 -22.69 2.75 -63.74
CA GLY A 228 -23.08 4.11 -63.34
C GLY A 228 -24.03 4.07 -62.13
N ASP A 229 -25.29 4.44 -62.35
CA ASP A 229 -26.33 4.51 -61.32
C ASP A 229 -27.29 3.30 -61.31
N THR A 230 -27.16 2.38 -62.29
CA THR A 230 -28.05 1.22 -62.43
C THR A 230 -27.46 0.01 -61.72
N ILE A 231 -28.26 -0.65 -60.88
CA ILE A 231 -27.90 -1.89 -60.20
C ILE A 231 -28.15 -3.05 -61.18
N ILE A 232 -27.10 -3.80 -61.50
CA ILE A 232 -27.16 -4.99 -62.36
C ILE A 232 -27.45 -6.24 -61.51
N TYR A 233 -26.82 -6.33 -60.34
CA TYR A 233 -26.95 -7.46 -59.43
C TYR A 233 -27.08 -6.99 -57.99
N ASN A 234 -27.95 -7.64 -57.23
CA ASN A 234 -28.14 -7.42 -55.82
C ASN A 234 -28.49 -8.74 -55.10
N ASP A 235 -27.66 -9.11 -54.12
CA ASP A 235 -27.89 -10.27 -53.27
C ASP A 235 -29.00 -10.08 -52.20
N ASN A 236 -29.28 -8.84 -51.75
CA ASN A 236 -30.30 -8.54 -50.73
C ASN A 236 -30.94 -7.14 -50.83
N PRO A 237 -32.29 -7.00 -50.78
CA PRO A 237 -33.00 -5.71 -50.92
C PRO A 237 -32.74 -4.64 -49.84
N ILE A 238 -32.06 -4.94 -48.73
CA ILE A 238 -31.74 -3.97 -47.63
C ILE A 238 -30.85 -2.80 -48.11
N SER A 239 -30.27 -2.92 -49.30
CA SER A 239 -29.22 -2.04 -49.85
C SER A 239 -29.65 -0.82 -50.65
N ALA A 240 -30.91 -0.67 -51.02
CA ALA A 240 -31.35 0.54 -51.74
C ALA A 240 -31.07 1.80 -50.90
N THR A 241 -31.34 1.74 -49.59
CA THR A 241 -31.05 2.80 -48.61
C THR A 241 -29.54 3.03 -48.43
N ILE A 242 -28.75 1.95 -48.42
CA ILE A 242 -27.29 1.98 -48.27
C ILE A 242 -26.65 2.66 -49.50
N HIS A 243 -27.19 2.36 -50.69
CA HIS A 243 -26.71 2.89 -51.96
C HIS A 243 -26.93 4.40 -52.09
N ASP A 244 -28.10 4.91 -51.70
CA ASP A 244 -28.39 6.34 -51.74
C ASP A 244 -27.45 7.16 -50.81
N GLN A 245 -27.08 6.59 -49.65
CA GLN A 245 -26.12 7.22 -48.74
C GLN A 245 -24.68 7.20 -49.27
N ARG A 246 -24.30 6.14 -50.01
CA ARG A 246 -22.98 6.02 -50.65
C ARG A 246 -22.73 7.12 -51.69
N LYS A 247 -23.72 7.52 -52.49
CA LYS A 247 -23.56 8.58 -53.51
C LYS A 247 -23.12 9.93 -52.92
N ALA A 248 -23.36 10.17 -51.64
CA ALA A 248 -22.99 11.41 -50.95
C ALA A 248 -21.54 11.43 -50.44
N SER A 249 -20.85 10.28 -50.35
CA SER A 249 -19.50 10.17 -49.80
C SER A 249 -18.43 10.06 -50.90
N ALA A 250 -17.45 10.98 -50.91
CA ALA A 250 -16.27 10.86 -51.76
C ALA A 250 -15.36 9.74 -51.24
N MET A 251 -15.41 8.58 -51.91
CA MET A 251 -14.89 7.33 -51.36
C MET A 251 -13.34 7.29 -51.39
N ARG A 252 -12.74 7.03 -50.21
CA ARG A 252 -11.39 6.44 -50.09
C ARG A 252 -11.56 4.92 -50.16
N SER A 253 -10.49 4.16 -50.41
CA SER A 253 -10.49 2.71 -50.68
C SER A 253 -11.33 1.79 -49.76
N TYR A 254 -11.84 2.27 -48.63
CA TYR A 254 -12.94 1.67 -47.86
C TYR A 254 -13.67 2.76 -47.07
N ASP A 255 -14.90 2.47 -46.64
CA ASP A 255 -15.64 3.29 -45.68
C ASP A 255 -16.41 2.43 -44.67
N ILE A 256 -16.69 2.97 -43.49
CA ILE A 256 -17.59 2.35 -42.49
C ILE A 256 -18.85 3.20 -42.41
N MET A 257 -19.90 2.74 -43.07
CA MET A 257 -21.20 3.40 -43.10
C MET A 257 -22.09 2.90 -41.98
N ASN A 258 -22.96 3.77 -41.47
CA ASN A 258 -23.97 3.39 -40.48
C ASN A 258 -25.35 3.55 -41.12
N VAL A 259 -26.03 2.43 -41.37
CA VAL A 259 -27.33 2.40 -42.03
C VAL A 259 -28.32 1.66 -41.14
N ASP A 260 -29.46 2.28 -40.86
CA ASP A 260 -30.53 1.74 -40.01
C ASP A 260 -30.05 1.21 -38.63
N GLY A 261 -29.00 1.83 -38.09
CA GLY A 261 -28.41 1.46 -36.79
C GLY A 261 -27.38 0.32 -36.86
N HIS A 262 -27.12 -0.21 -38.05
CA HIS A 262 -26.12 -1.24 -38.33
C HIS A 262 -24.91 -0.66 -39.05
N ARG A 263 -23.71 -1.07 -38.63
CA ARG A 263 -22.48 -0.63 -39.31
C ARG A 263 -22.08 -1.60 -40.41
N TYR A 264 -21.77 -1.05 -41.58
CA TYR A 264 -21.32 -1.78 -42.74
C TYR A 264 -19.93 -1.30 -43.16
N PHE A 265 -19.04 -2.26 -43.37
CA PHE A 265 -17.76 -2.03 -44.03
C PHE A 265 -17.96 -2.14 -45.54
N VAL A 266 -17.64 -1.07 -46.27
CA VAL A 266 -17.87 -0.94 -47.70
C VAL A 266 -16.55 -0.85 -48.44
N THR A 267 -16.38 -1.69 -49.46
CA THR A 267 -15.25 -1.62 -50.38
C THR A 267 -15.72 -1.80 -51.81
N GLU A 268 -15.02 -1.18 -52.75
CA GLU A 268 -15.33 -1.21 -54.17
C GLU A 268 -14.11 -1.51 -55.02
N ASP A 269 -14.34 -2.13 -56.17
CA ASP A 269 -13.37 -2.28 -57.25
C ASP A 269 -14.09 -2.17 -58.61
N VAL A 270 -13.34 -1.94 -59.68
CA VAL A 270 -13.90 -1.85 -61.03
C VAL A 270 -13.58 -3.14 -61.79
N ILE A 271 -14.60 -3.75 -62.38
CA ILE A 271 -14.47 -4.93 -63.24
C ILE A 271 -13.68 -4.55 -64.50
N PRO A 272 -12.48 -5.13 -64.70
CA PRO A 272 -11.64 -4.76 -65.84
C PRO A 272 -12.33 -5.02 -67.19
N GLY A 273 -12.10 -4.15 -68.17
CA GLY A 273 -12.60 -4.30 -69.55
C GLY A 273 -14.05 -3.85 -69.79
N ILE A 274 -14.93 -3.97 -68.79
CA ILE A 274 -16.37 -3.66 -68.93
C ILE A 274 -16.74 -2.37 -68.19
N GLY A 275 -15.98 -2.00 -67.16
CA GLY A 275 -16.16 -0.73 -66.43
C GLY A 275 -17.30 -0.75 -65.40
N TRP A 276 -17.89 -1.91 -65.13
CA TRP A 276 -18.85 -2.07 -64.04
C TRP A 276 -18.16 -1.95 -62.68
N THR A 277 -18.84 -1.36 -61.71
CA THR A 277 -18.36 -1.26 -60.33
C THR A 277 -18.86 -2.47 -59.54
N TYR A 278 -17.94 -3.15 -58.87
CA TYR A 278 -18.21 -4.27 -57.98
C TYR A 278 -18.05 -3.82 -56.54
N VAL A 279 -19.11 -3.92 -55.73
CA VAL A 279 -19.17 -3.41 -54.36
C VAL A 279 -19.49 -4.52 -53.39
N CYS A 280 -18.77 -4.58 -52.28
CA CYS A 280 -19.05 -5.50 -51.17
C CYS A 280 -19.42 -4.69 -49.91
N TYR A 281 -20.55 -5.06 -49.32
CA TYR A 281 -21.00 -4.58 -48.02
C TYR A 281 -20.92 -5.71 -47.02
N LEU A 282 -20.11 -5.52 -45.98
CA LEU A 282 -19.93 -6.49 -44.91
C LEU A 282 -20.45 -5.93 -43.59
N SER A 283 -21.27 -6.69 -42.86
CA SER A 283 -21.71 -6.29 -41.52
C SER A 283 -20.51 -6.15 -40.59
N TYR A 284 -20.25 -4.93 -40.13
CA TYR A 284 -19.18 -4.60 -39.18
C TYR A 284 -19.65 -4.76 -37.72
N ASP A 285 -20.92 -5.01 -37.47
CA ASP A 285 -21.46 -5.13 -36.10
C ASP A 285 -20.89 -6.31 -35.30
N PRO A 286 -20.80 -7.55 -35.84
CA PRO A 286 -20.19 -8.68 -35.10
C PRO A 286 -18.72 -8.42 -34.79
N ILE A 287 -18.00 -7.82 -35.74
CA ILE A 287 -16.59 -7.45 -35.61
C ILE A 287 -16.45 -6.37 -34.54
N PHE A 288 -17.24 -5.30 -34.61
CA PHE A 288 -17.23 -4.23 -33.62
C PHE A 288 -17.61 -4.73 -32.23
N LYS A 289 -18.63 -5.58 -32.10
CA LYS A 289 -19.02 -6.18 -30.81
C LYS A 289 -17.88 -7.01 -30.24
N SER A 290 -17.20 -7.81 -31.06
CA SER A 290 -16.05 -8.62 -30.62
C SER A 290 -14.87 -7.75 -30.18
N VAL A 291 -14.51 -6.73 -30.98
CA VAL A 291 -13.42 -5.80 -30.66
C VAL A 291 -13.74 -4.98 -29.40
N SER A 292 -14.98 -4.46 -29.28
CA SER A 292 -15.40 -3.69 -28.11
C SER A 292 -15.55 -4.55 -26.85
N PHE A 293 -15.99 -5.80 -26.97
CA PHE A 293 -16.01 -6.76 -25.87
C PHE A 293 -14.60 -7.02 -25.35
N VAL A 294 -13.66 -7.37 -26.24
CA VAL A 294 -12.24 -7.58 -25.86
C VAL A 294 -11.66 -6.33 -25.23
N ARG A 295 -11.90 -5.14 -25.81
CA ARG A 295 -11.45 -3.86 -25.24
C ARG A 295 -12.01 -3.62 -23.84
N THR A 296 -13.32 -3.84 -23.64
CA THR A 296 -13.98 -3.63 -22.35
C THR A 296 -13.47 -4.63 -21.31
N LEU A 297 -13.36 -5.90 -21.67
CA LEU A 297 -12.79 -6.95 -20.83
C LEU A 297 -11.35 -6.63 -20.42
N SER A 298 -10.51 -6.19 -21.37
CA SER A 298 -9.14 -5.76 -21.07
C SER A 298 -9.09 -4.57 -20.12
N ILE A 299 -9.94 -3.55 -20.30
CA ILE A 299 -10.01 -2.40 -19.38
C ILE A 299 -10.44 -2.84 -17.98
N VAL A 300 -11.44 -3.72 -17.86
CA VAL A 300 -11.88 -4.28 -16.56
C VAL A 300 -10.75 -5.07 -15.90
N MET A 301 -10.04 -5.91 -16.65
CA MET A 301 -8.88 -6.65 -16.14
C MET A 301 -7.74 -5.73 -15.69
N ILE A 302 -7.48 -4.64 -16.42
CA ILE A 302 -6.52 -3.61 -16.01
C ILE A 302 -6.96 -2.99 -14.68
N ILE A 303 -8.21 -2.52 -14.57
CA ILE A 303 -8.73 -1.92 -13.33
C ILE A 303 -8.64 -2.90 -12.16
N LEU A 304 -9.04 -4.16 -12.36
CA LEU A 304 -8.96 -5.20 -11.33
C LEU A 304 -7.51 -5.47 -10.90
N SER A 305 -6.57 -5.54 -11.85
CA SER A 305 -5.15 -5.73 -11.55
C SER A 305 -4.55 -4.55 -10.78
N ILE A 306 -4.94 -3.31 -11.09
CA ILE A 306 -4.56 -2.11 -10.35
C ILE A 306 -5.06 -2.22 -8.90
N LEU A 307 -6.34 -2.58 -8.72
CA LEU A 307 -6.96 -2.69 -7.40
C LEU A 307 -6.27 -3.79 -6.56
N LEU A 308 -6.04 -4.96 -7.14
CA LEU A 308 -5.31 -6.05 -6.49
C LEU A 308 -3.87 -5.65 -6.14
N ALA A 309 -3.18 -4.94 -7.03
CA ALA A 309 -1.82 -4.46 -6.77
C ALA A 309 -1.77 -3.44 -5.63
N ILE A 310 -2.76 -2.54 -5.51
CA ILE A 310 -2.87 -1.60 -4.38
C ILE A 310 -3.11 -2.35 -3.07
N ILE A 311 -4.07 -3.28 -3.04
CA ILE A 311 -4.36 -4.09 -1.83
C ILE A 311 -3.12 -4.89 -1.41
N PHE A 312 -2.48 -5.56 -2.36
CA PHE A 312 -1.26 -6.34 -2.09
C PHE A 312 -0.12 -5.44 -1.61
N SER A 313 0.05 -4.26 -2.21
CA SER A 313 1.07 -3.28 -1.80
C SER A 313 0.84 -2.79 -0.36
N GLU A 314 -0.39 -2.41 0.00
CA GLU A 314 -0.74 -2.01 1.37
C GLU A 314 -0.53 -3.15 2.37
N SER A 315 -0.89 -4.39 2.00
CA SER A 315 -0.64 -5.58 2.84
C SER A 315 0.86 -5.83 3.06
N MET A 316 1.68 -5.74 2.01
CA MET A 316 3.13 -5.92 2.12
C MET A 316 3.80 -4.81 2.92
N ILE A 317 3.39 -3.55 2.69
CA ILE A 317 3.94 -2.40 3.40
C ILE A 317 3.58 -2.44 4.89
N SER A 318 2.35 -2.80 5.23
CA SER A 318 1.93 -2.93 6.63
C SER A 318 2.67 -4.06 7.33
N PHE A 319 2.89 -5.19 6.64
CA PHE A 319 3.72 -6.29 7.14
C PHE A 319 5.15 -5.83 7.47
N ILE A 320 5.84 -5.17 6.53
CA ILE A 320 7.21 -4.67 6.74
C ILE A 320 7.25 -3.56 7.81
N SER A 321 6.30 -2.61 7.77
CA SER A 321 6.25 -1.50 8.73
C SER A 321 6.07 -2.00 10.15
N ARG A 322 5.22 -3.01 10.37
CA ARG A 322 4.97 -3.56 11.71
C ARG A 322 6.27 -4.08 12.36
N HIS A 323 7.08 -4.82 11.60
CA HIS A 323 8.33 -5.39 12.12
C HIS A 323 9.44 -4.35 12.31
N THR A 324 9.54 -3.36 11.43
CA THR A 324 10.53 -2.29 11.56
C THR A 324 10.16 -1.29 12.66
N GLN A 325 8.89 -0.90 12.78
CA GLN A 325 8.43 0.00 13.85
C GLN A 325 8.56 -0.63 15.23
N GLY A 326 8.33 -1.94 15.35
CA GLY A 326 8.58 -2.65 16.62
C GLY A 326 10.01 -2.50 17.10
N LEU A 327 10.99 -2.66 16.19
CA LEU A 327 12.41 -2.46 16.51
C LEU A 327 12.74 -0.99 16.82
N ILE A 328 12.19 -0.04 16.06
CA ILE A 328 12.40 1.41 16.32
C ILE A 328 11.87 1.78 17.71
N ARG A 329 10.69 1.30 18.09
CA ARG A 329 10.15 1.52 19.44
C ARG A 329 11.07 0.95 20.51
N LYS A 330 11.56 -0.30 20.34
CA LYS A 330 12.55 -0.92 21.24
C LYS A 330 13.80 -0.06 21.41
N MET A 331 14.33 0.51 20.32
CA MET A 331 15.46 1.43 20.36
C MET A 331 15.15 2.73 21.10
N GLU A 332 13.98 3.33 20.83
CA GLU A 332 13.57 4.60 21.44
C GLU A 332 13.33 4.47 22.95
N ALA A 333 12.67 3.41 23.40
CA ALA A 333 12.48 3.22 24.84
C ALA A 333 13.81 2.89 25.54
N PHE A 334 14.67 2.05 24.95
CA PHE A 334 15.99 1.78 25.52
C PHE A 334 16.88 3.03 25.61
N SER A 335 16.73 3.97 24.66
CA SER A 335 17.42 5.26 24.72
C SER A 335 16.90 6.19 25.82
N THR A 336 15.67 6.00 26.29
CA THR A 336 15.02 6.87 27.29
C THR A 336 15.16 6.28 28.69
N ASP A 337 15.01 4.95 28.80
CA ASP A 337 15.15 4.19 30.04
C ASP A 337 15.85 2.85 29.73
N GLU A 338 17.03 2.67 30.31
CA GLU A 338 17.89 1.50 30.11
C GLU A 338 17.26 0.21 30.65
N ASN A 339 16.29 0.34 31.56
CA ASN A 339 15.49 -0.75 32.13
C ASN A 339 14.14 -0.93 31.42
N ALA A 340 13.83 -0.12 30.40
CA ALA A 340 12.58 -0.25 29.66
C ALA A 340 12.49 -1.63 28.99
N VAL A 341 11.60 -2.47 29.52
CA VAL A 341 11.19 -3.72 28.89
C VAL A 341 10.01 -3.40 27.99
N ILE A 342 10.26 -3.26 26.67
CA ILE A 342 9.15 -3.25 25.72
C ILE A 342 8.77 -4.69 25.42
N ASP A 343 7.61 -5.08 25.94
CA ASP A 343 6.94 -6.30 25.52
C ASP A 343 6.53 -6.13 24.06
N SER A 344 7.19 -6.84 23.14
CA SER A 344 6.84 -6.78 21.73
C SER A 344 5.77 -7.82 21.44
N ASP A 345 4.70 -7.41 20.75
CA ASP A 345 3.59 -8.28 20.28
C ASP A 345 4.01 -9.56 19.51
N TYR A 346 5.29 -9.70 19.17
CA TYR A 346 5.83 -10.83 18.43
C TYR A 346 7.18 -11.26 19.00
N ASP A 347 7.33 -12.55 19.31
CA ASP A 347 8.61 -13.11 19.73
C ASP A 347 9.56 -13.31 18.53
N TYR A 348 10.62 -12.51 18.49
CA TYR A 348 11.65 -12.56 17.45
C TYR A 348 12.76 -13.61 17.71
N SER A 349 12.69 -14.34 18.83
CA SER A 349 13.70 -15.34 19.20
C SER A 349 13.83 -16.47 18.16
N SER A 350 12.70 -16.94 17.64
CA SER A 350 12.59 -18.10 16.75
C SER A 350 12.59 -17.75 15.26
N ARG A 351 12.44 -16.46 14.92
CA ARG A 351 12.32 -15.99 13.53
C ARG A 351 13.68 -16.01 12.81
N ARG A 352 13.77 -16.70 11.67
CA ARG A 352 15.05 -16.94 10.96
C ARG A 352 15.40 -15.94 9.86
N ASP A 353 14.54 -14.96 9.59
CA ASP A 353 14.79 -13.93 8.58
C ASP A 353 15.58 -12.73 9.13
N GLU A 354 15.79 -11.72 8.28
CA GLU A 354 16.53 -10.51 8.59
C GLU A 354 15.91 -9.72 9.75
N PHE A 355 14.58 -9.73 9.90
CA PHE A 355 13.90 -9.06 11.01
C PHE A 355 14.17 -9.74 12.36
N GLY A 356 14.21 -11.07 12.36
CA GLY A 356 14.61 -11.85 13.54
C GLY A 356 16.08 -11.62 13.92
N LEU A 357 16.98 -11.60 12.92
CA LEU A 357 18.40 -11.34 13.14
C LEU A 357 18.63 -9.95 13.76
N LEU A 358 18.01 -8.90 13.21
CA LEU A 358 18.16 -7.52 13.70
C LEU A 358 17.67 -7.38 15.14
N ASN A 359 16.50 -7.95 15.48
CA ASN A 359 15.98 -7.90 16.85
C ASN A 359 16.91 -8.61 17.83
N ARG A 360 17.37 -9.83 17.52
CA ARG A 360 18.29 -10.56 18.41
C ARG A 360 19.63 -9.84 18.61
N GLN A 361 20.16 -9.21 17.57
CA GLN A 361 21.39 -8.43 17.69
C GLN A 361 21.18 -7.19 18.57
N PHE A 362 20.04 -6.51 18.43
CA PHE A 362 19.67 -5.40 19.30
C PHE A 362 19.51 -5.85 20.76
N ASP A 363 18.77 -6.93 21.01
CA ASP A 363 18.55 -7.46 22.37
C ASP A 363 19.89 -7.86 23.04
N SER A 364 20.82 -8.45 22.27
CA SER A 364 22.18 -8.77 22.75
C SER A 364 22.98 -7.51 23.09
N MET A 365 22.91 -6.47 22.25
CA MET A 365 23.57 -5.19 22.48
C MET A 365 23.01 -4.48 23.73
N ALA A 366 21.70 -4.42 23.87
CA ALA A 366 21.02 -3.83 25.03
C ALA A 366 21.39 -4.57 26.34
N GLY A 367 21.50 -5.90 26.29
CA GLY A 367 21.97 -6.70 27.43
C GLY A 367 23.41 -6.38 27.86
N LYS A 368 24.32 -6.23 26.88
CA LYS A 368 25.72 -5.83 27.17
C LYS A 368 25.79 -4.43 27.77
N ILE A 369 25.01 -3.48 27.26
CA ILE A 369 24.97 -2.11 27.76
C ILE A 369 24.46 -2.09 29.21
N ARG A 370 23.34 -2.77 29.51
CA ARG A 370 22.82 -2.90 30.90
C ARG A 370 23.86 -3.47 31.86
N HIS A 371 24.59 -4.52 31.43
CA HIS A 371 25.65 -5.09 32.26
C HIS A 371 26.76 -4.08 32.54
N LEU A 372 27.18 -3.31 31.54
CA LEU A 372 28.20 -2.27 31.71
C LEU A 372 27.75 -1.14 32.66
N ILE A 373 26.48 -0.72 32.56
CA ILE A 373 25.89 0.26 33.48
C ILE A 373 25.93 -0.26 34.93
N GLN A 374 25.49 -1.51 35.15
CA GLN A 374 25.48 -2.12 36.47
C GLN A 374 26.90 -2.22 37.07
N VAL A 375 27.87 -2.69 36.27
CA VAL A 375 29.27 -2.78 36.72
C VAL A 375 29.82 -1.40 37.08
N ASN A 376 29.53 -0.37 36.28
CA ASN A 376 29.96 1.00 36.55
C ASN A 376 29.34 1.54 37.85
N TYR A 377 28.03 1.36 38.03
CA TYR A 377 27.33 1.77 39.24
C TYR A 377 27.90 1.13 40.51
N VAL A 378 28.12 -0.19 40.48
CA VAL A 378 28.75 -0.91 41.60
C VAL A 378 30.15 -0.35 41.87
N ASN A 379 30.97 -0.15 40.85
CA ASN A 379 32.31 0.40 41.03
C ASN A 379 32.31 1.80 41.69
N GLU A 380 31.37 2.68 41.33
CA GLU A 380 31.23 3.99 41.98
C GLU A 380 30.79 3.87 43.44
N LEU A 381 29.91 2.92 43.78
CA LEU A 381 29.52 2.68 45.17
C LEU A 381 30.72 2.21 46.03
N TRP A 382 31.52 1.28 45.51
CA TRP A 382 32.72 0.81 46.20
C TRP A 382 33.75 1.92 46.40
N LYS A 383 33.89 2.80 45.41
CA LYS A 383 34.77 3.97 45.49
C LYS A 383 34.30 4.95 46.58
N LYS A 384 32.99 5.16 46.73
CA LYS A 384 32.41 5.98 47.80
C LYS A 384 32.62 5.36 49.18
N ASP A 385 32.38 4.06 49.35
CA ASP A 385 32.62 3.35 50.61
C ASP A 385 34.11 3.41 51.03
N ALA A 386 35.02 3.21 50.07
CA ALA A 386 36.45 3.35 50.31
C ALA A 386 36.85 4.77 50.75
N GLN A 387 36.23 5.81 50.16
CA GLN A 387 36.45 7.20 50.58
C GLN A 387 35.96 7.46 52.01
N LEU A 388 34.79 6.95 52.39
CA LEU A 388 34.24 7.12 53.75
C LEU A 388 35.12 6.44 54.81
N LYS A 389 35.52 5.19 54.59
CA LYS A 389 36.42 4.47 55.50
C LYS A 389 37.78 5.14 55.66
N ALA A 390 38.31 5.72 54.57
CA ALA A 390 39.55 6.48 54.61
C ALA A 390 39.42 7.76 55.46
N LEU A 391 38.27 8.43 55.41
CA LEU A 391 37.94 9.60 56.25
C LEU A 391 37.82 9.22 57.73
N GLU A 392 37.11 8.14 58.07
CA GLU A 392 36.97 7.66 59.45
C GLU A 392 38.33 7.36 60.10
N THR A 393 39.28 6.81 59.33
CA THR A 393 40.61 6.45 59.84
C THR A 393 41.49 7.67 60.17
N GLN A 394 41.15 8.88 59.69
CA GLN A 394 41.94 10.08 59.97
C GLN A 394 41.78 10.62 61.39
N ILE A 395 40.74 10.23 62.14
CA ILE A 395 40.60 10.55 63.57
C ILE A 395 41.19 9.38 64.36
N ASN A 396 42.28 9.59 65.12
CA ASN A 396 42.88 8.56 65.96
C ASN A 396 42.34 8.66 67.40
N PRO A 397 41.39 7.80 67.82
CA PRO A 397 40.77 7.88 69.15
C PRO A 397 41.79 7.71 70.27
N HIS A 398 42.79 6.83 70.06
CA HIS A 398 43.82 6.55 71.04
C HIS A 398 44.73 7.76 71.32
N PHE A 399 45.06 8.55 70.29
CA PHE A 399 45.81 9.79 70.50
C PHE A 399 45.01 10.79 71.36
N LEU A 400 43.71 10.93 71.12
CA LEU A 400 42.85 11.83 71.88
C LEU A 400 42.70 11.38 73.34
N TYR A 401 42.47 10.08 73.60
CA TYR A 401 42.41 9.54 74.96
C TYR A 401 43.71 9.76 75.72
N ASN A 402 44.86 9.43 75.11
CA ASN A 402 46.15 9.59 75.75
C ASN A 402 46.47 11.06 76.04
N THR A 403 46.03 11.96 75.16
CA THR A 403 46.18 13.41 75.38
C THR A 403 45.33 13.86 76.56
N LEU A 404 44.06 13.47 76.63
CA LEU A 404 43.17 13.82 77.75
C LEU A 404 43.67 13.26 79.08
N GLU A 405 44.08 12.00 79.14
CA GLU A 405 44.65 11.42 80.37
C GLU A 405 45.91 12.15 80.83
N SER A 406 46.77 12.53 79.89
CA SER A 406 47.99 13.31 80.20
C SER A 406 47.64 14.67 80.82
N VAL A 407 46.59 15.34 80.34
CA VAL A 407 46.13 16.61 80.92
C VAL A 407 45.45 16.37 82.28
N ASN A 408 44.66 15.30 82.44
CA ASN A 408 44.03 14.95 83.72
C ASN A 408 45.08 14.78 84.83
N TRP A 409 46.14 14.02 84.54
CA TRP A 409 47.22 13.81 85.49
C TRP A 409 47.92 15.11 85.89
N ARG A 410 48.18 16.02 84.91
CA ARG A 410 48.76 17.33 85.22
C ARG A 410 47.84 18.20 86.09
N ALA A 411 46.53 18.12 85.90
CA ALA A 411 45.55 18.85 86.71
C ALA A 411 45.53 18.33 88.16
N GLN A 412 45.54 17.00 88.35
CA GLN A 412 45.62 16.37 89.67
C GLN A 412 46.90 16.75 90.42
N VAL A 413 48.07 16.71 89.74
CA VAL A 413 49.35 17.12 90.32
C VAL A 413 49.37 18.60 90.70
N ALA A 414 48.69 19.47 89.95
CA ALA A 414 48.55 20.89 90.26
C ALA A 414 47.53 21.18 91.38
N GLY A 415 46.87 20.15 91.94
CA GLY A 415 45.83 20.29 92.95
C GLY A 415 44.52 20.89 92.42
N ASN A 416 44.36 21.01 91.10
CA ASN A 416 43.17 21.59 90.50
C ASN A 416 42.14 20.49 90.19
N MET A 417 41.32 20.19 91.20
CA MET A 417 40.29 19.14 91.12
C MET A 417 39.17 19.47 90.12
N GLU A 418 38.90 20.76 89.88
CA GLU A 418 37.88 21.24 88.93
C GLU A 418 38.27 20.87 87.49
N ILE A 419 39.52 21.16 87.10
CA ILE A 419 40.04 20.78 85.78
C ILE A 419 40.09 19.25 85.62
N SER A 420 40.44 18.51 86.67
CA SER A 420 40.45 17.04 86.64
C SER A 420 39.04 16.48 86.37
N SER A 421 38.03 16.98 87.10
CA SER A 421 36.63 16.59 86.94
C SER A 421 36.08 16.91 85.55
N MET A 422 36.45 18.05 84.97
CA MET A 422 36.10 18.39 83.58
C MET A 422 36.73 17.45 82.55
N ILE A 423 38.01 17.08 82.73
CA ILE A 423 38.70 16.20 81.78
C ILE A 423 38.18 14.75 81.86
N GLU A 424 37.87 14.27 83.06
CA GLU A 424 37.23 12.95 83.24
C GLU A 424 35.85 12.91 82.59
N SER A 425 35.05 13.97 82.79
CA SER A 425 33.74 14.12 82.15
C SER A 425 33.88 14.17 80.62
N LEU A 426 34.85 14.92 80.10
CA LEU A 426 35.13 15.00 78.65
C LEU A 426 35.60 13.65 78.09
N GLY A 427 36.44 12.92 78.83
CA GLY A 427 36.85 11.57 78.48
C GLY A 427 35.67 10.60 78.39
N THR A 428 34.70 10.72 79.29
CA THR A 428 33.45 9.93 79.27
C THR A 428 32.59 10.26 78.05
N LEU A 429 32.40 11.54 77.71
CA LEU A 429 31.68 11.94 76.50
C LEU A 429 32.38 11.47 75.20
N LEU A 430 33.71 11.59 75.14
CA LEU A 430 34.48 11.17 73.97
C LEU A 430 34.44 9.64 73.79
N ARG A 431 34.54 8.88 74.88
CA ARG A 431 34.37 7.41 74.87
C ARG A 431 32.99 6.99 74.42
N ALA A 432 31.95 7.68 74.88
CA ALA A 432 30.59 7.42 74.44
C ALA A 432 30.43 7.68 72.93
N THR A 433 31.01 8.76 72.41
CA THR A 433 30.89 9.14 70.99
C THR A 433 31.68 8.23 70.06
N LEU A 434 32.89 7.83 70.44
CA LEU A 434 33.81 7.04 69.59
C LEU A 434 33.74 5.51 69.83
N SER A 435 32.92 5.04 70.77
CA SER A 435 32.74 3.60 70.98
C SER A 435 31.96 2.97 69.83
N ASN A 436 32.58 1.99 69.16
CA ASN A 436 31.99 1.18 68.08
C ASN A 436 31.02 0.08 68.57
N SER A 437 30.42 0.24 69.77
CA SER A 437 29.48 -0.74 70.33
C SER A 437 28.04 -0.27 70.20
N THR A 438 27.16 -1.22 69.84
CA THR A 438 25.67 -1.27 69.87
C THR A 438 24.88 0.05 69.77
N SER A 439 23.83 0.06 68.94
CA SER A 439 22.95 1.23 68.73
C SER A 439 22.15 1.66 69.98
N HIS A 440 22.16 0.87 71.05
CA HIS A 440 21.48 1.08 72.32
C HIS A 440 22.38 0.69 73.52
N PHE A 441 22.06 1.24 74.69
CA PHE A 441 22.64 0.85 75.97
C PHE A 441 21.69 1.15 77.16
N ASP A 442 22.07 0.68 78.35
CA ASP A 442 21.32 0.88 79.59
C ASP A 442 21.10 2.38 79.88
N LEU A 443 19.91 2.75 80.34
CA LEU A 443 19.54 4.12 80.71
C LEU A 443 20.56 4.75 81.67
N LYS A 444 21.11 3.95 82.58
CA LYS A 444 22.20 4.37 83.47
C LYS A 444 23.37 5.01 82.72
N LYS A 445 23.80 4.42 81.61
CA LYS A 445 24.92 4.95 80.81
C LYS A 445 24.55 6.27 80.13
N GLU A 446 23.31 6.44 79.70
CA GLU A 446 22.84 7.73 79.16
C GLU A 446 22.86 8.80 80.25
N LEU A 447 22.38 8.47 81.45
CA LEU A 447 22.39 9.38 82.59
C LEU A 447 23.81 9.72 83.04
N GLU A 448 24.75 8.77 82.98
CA GLU A 448 26.19 9.03 83.21
C GLU A 448 26.76 10.01 82.18
N ILE A 449 26.41 9.85 80.90
CA ILE A 449 26.79 10.76 79.81
C ILE A 449 26.20 12.16 80.02
N VAL A 450 24.90 12.25 80.33
CA VAL A 450 24.23 13.51 80.66
C VAL A 450 24.88 14.18 81.88
N THR A 451 25.18 13.40 82.92
CA THR A 451 25.83 13.92 84.13
C THR A 451 27.24 14.43 83.84
N ALA A 452 28.01 13.73 83.02
CA ALA A 452 29.32 14.19 82.57
C ALA A 452 29.21 15.50 81.77
N TYR A 453 28.23 15.60 80.86
CA TYR A 453 27.97 16.83 80.11
C TYR A 453 27.58 18.00 81.04
N ILE A 454 26.62 17.80 81.94
CA ILE A 454 26.21 18.80 82.92
C ILE A 454 27.37 19.21 83.82
N THR A 455 28.24 18.29 84.22
CA THR A 455 29.41 18.60 85.05
C THR A 455 30.30 19.62 84.35
N ILE A 456 30.61 19.41 83.06
CA ILE A 456 31.39 20.37 82.27
C ILE A 456 30.67 21.72 82.18
N GLN A 457 29.36 21.72 81.93
CA GLN A 457 28.60 22.95 81.77
C GLN A 457 28.40 23.71 83.08
N LYS A 458 28.30 23.03 84.24
CA LYS A 458 28.27 23.65 85.56
C LYS A 458 29.57 24.40 85.87
N TYR A 459 30.73 23.87 85.46
CA TYR A 459 31.98 24.64 85.58
C TYR A 459 32.05 25.86 84.64
N ARG A 460 31.32 25.85 83.52
CA ARG A 460 31.28 26.98 82.57
C ARG A 460 30.30 28.08 82.98
N PHE A 461 29.15 27.71 83.54
CA PHE A 461 28.05 28.63 83.86
C PHE A 461 27.85 28.86 85.36
N GLU A 462 28.60 28.14 86.21
CA GLU A 462 28.61 28.26 87.67
C GLU A 462 27.18 28.21 88.25
N ASP A 463 26.81 29.17 89.10
CA ASP A 463 25.52 29.22 89.79
C ASP A 463 24.32 29.48 88.87
N ARG A 464 24.54 29.69 87.56
CA ARG A 464 23.46 29.95 86.60
C ARG A 464 22.76 28.69 86.10
N LEU A 465 23.33 27.50 86.33
CA LEU A 465 22.78 26.24 85.86
C LEU A 465 22.33 25.34 87.03
N GLU A 466 21.02 25.29 87.25
CA GLU A 466 20.41 24.32 88.15
C GLU A 466 20.00 23.06 87.37
N PHE A 467 20.32 21.88 87.91
CA PHE A 467 20.06 20.61 87.23
C PHE A 467 19.66 19.53 88.24
N SER A 468 18.54 18.85 87.98
CA SER A 468 18.05 17.72 88.77
C SER A 468 17.64 16.55 87.87
N ILE A 469 17.88 15.33 88.37
CA ILE A 469 17.39 14.09 87.76
C ILE A 469 16.49 13.40 88.78
N HIS A 470 15.28 13.08 88.35
CA HIS A 470 14.29 12.30 89.08
C HIS A 470 14.06 10.99 88.32
N CYS A 471 14.76 9.94 88.73
CA CYS A 471 14.65 8.59 88.16
C CYS A 471 14.72 7.57 89.29
N ASP A 472 13.81 6.59 89.29
CA ASP A 472 13.92 5.42 90.16
C ASP A 472 15.08 4.53 89.69
N GLU A 473 15.92 4.08 90.62
CA GLU A 473 17.06 3.18 90.32
C GLU A 473 16.60 1.88 89.66
N ALA A 474 15.36 1.44 89.90
CA ALA A 474 14.77 0.28 89.23
C ALA A 474 14.75 0.40 87.69
N LEU A 475 14.79 1.62 87.15
CA LEU A 475 14.71 1.90 85.71
C LEU A 475 16.07 1.96 85.03
N TYR A 476 17.18 1.91 85.77
CA TYR A 476 18.54 2.09 85.24
C TYR A 476 18.95 1.07 84.17
N ASN A 477 18.36 -0.12 84.18
CA ASN A 477 18.65 -1.19 83.22
C ASN A 477 17.75 -1.14 81.97
N ALA A 478 16.88 -0.13 81.84
CA ALA A 478 16.08 0.05 80.63
C ALA A 478 16.97 0.31 79.42
N GLN A 479 16.74 -0.39 78.32
CA GLN A 479 17.48 -0.18 77.08
C GLN A 479 16.93 1.02 76.33
N ILE A 480 17.80 1.98 76.03
CA ILE A 480 17.43 3.18 75.27
C ILE A 480 18.40 3.42 74.09
N PRO A 481 17.96 4.12 73.04
CA PRO A 481 18.85 4.48 71.93
C PRO A 481 20.00 5.34 72.44
N LYS A 482 21.23 4.99 72.06
CA LYS A 482 22.45 5.71 72.45
C LYS A 482 22.36 7.20 72.10
N MET A 483 22.67 8.12 73.03
CA MET A 483 22.68 9.58 72.78
C MET A 483 21.28 10.13 72.41
N CYS A 484 20.24 9.79 73.17
CA CYS A 484 18.88 10.29 72.96
C CYS A 484 18.46 11.37 73.96
N ILE A 485 18.99 11.36 75.19
CA ILE A 485 18.70 12.34 76.24
C ILE A 485 19.72 13.47 76.18
N GLN A 486 21.02 13.16 76.00
CA GLN A 486 22.06 14.19 75.96
C GLN A 486 21.72 15.35 75.00
N PRO A 487 21.36 15.13 73.72
CA PRO A 487 21.12 16.26 72.81
C PRO A 487 19.90 17.12 73.22
N LEU A 488 18.94 16.56 73.97
CA LEU A 488 17.82 17.34 74.51
C LEU A 488 18.29 18.28 75.62
N VAL A 489 19.22 17.81 76.46
CA VAL A 489 19.87 18.60 77.51
C VAL A 489 20.80 19.66 76.89
N GLU A 490 21.55 19.32 75.83
CA GLU A 490 22.36 20.28 75.07
C GLU A 490 21.51 21.42 74.51
N ASN A 491 20.38 21.06 73.88
CA ASN A 491 19.42 22.05 73.38
C ASN A 491 18.90 22.93 74.51
N SER A 492 18.54 22.35 75.65
CA SER A 492 18.04 23.08 76.81
C SER A 492 19.05 24.12 77.30
N ILE A 493 20.35 23.78 77.39
CA ILE A 493 21.40 24.71 77.80
C ILE A 493 21.65 25.81 76.76
N ASN A 494 21.71 25.47 75.47
CA ASN A 494 21.99 26.47 74.44
C ASN A 494 20.88 27.54 74.41
N TYR A 495 19.61 27.15 74.38
CA TYR A 495 18.49 28.09 74.34
C TYR A 495 18.22 28.75 75.69
N GLY A 496 18.46 28.06 76.82
CA GLY A 496 18.22 28.58 78.17
C GLY A 496 19.34 29.48 78.71
N LEU A 497 20.61 29.26 78.34
CA LEU A 497 21.77 29.97 78.92
C LEU A 497 22.64 30.75 77.93
N GLU A 498 22.73 30.36 76.66
CA GLU A 498 23.50 31.13 75.67
C GLU A 498 22.67 32.29 75.09
N GLU A 499 21.34 32.20 75.09
CA GLU A 499 20.43 33.24 74.61
C GLU A 499 19.83 34.13 75.73
N SER A 500 20.02 33.78 77.01
CA SER A 500 19.52 34.52 78.19
C SER A 500 20.61 34.75 79.24
N THR A 501 20.46 35.82 80.06
CA THR A 501 21.37 36.13 81.18
C THR A 501 20.84 35.63 82.53
N GLU A 502 19.65 35.02 82.54
CA GLU A 502 18.98 34.56 83.75
C GLU A 502 19.50 33.17 84.19
N LEU A 503 19.01 32.72 85.35
CA LEU A 503 19.24 31.37 85.87
C LEU A 503 18.41 30.38 85.04
N CYS A 504 19.01 29.26 84.66
CA CYS A 504 18.34 28.20 83.91
C CYS A 504 18.29 26.91 84.73
N SER A 505 17.09 26.39 84.90
CA SER A 505 16.76 25.16 85.60
C SER A 505 16.41 24.08 84.57
N ILE A 506 17.11 22.96 84.61
CA ILE A 506 16.83 21.79 83.78
C ILE A 506 16.46 20.61 84.66
N GLU A 507 15.28 20.04 84.42
CA GLU A 507 14.75 18.88 85.15
C GLU A 507 14.59 17.69 84.19
N ILE A 508 15.14 16.54 84.58
CA ILE A 508 14.90 15.26 83.89
C ILE A 508 14.04 14.37 84.78
N THR A 509 12.85 14.01 84.32
CA THR A 509 11.97 13.06 85.01
C THR A 509 11.84 11.79 84.18
N ILE A 510 12.04 10.63 84.80
CA ILE A 510 11.92 9.33 84.13
C ILE A 510 10.94 8.45 84.90
N GLU A 511 9.88 8.03 84.21
CA GLU A 511 8.77 7.30 84.81
C GLU A 511 8.40 6.08 83.97
N HIS A 512 8.12 4.97 84.66
CA HIS A 512 7.55 3.78 84.03
C HIS A 512 6.03 3.77 84.20
N GLN A 513 5.32 3.82 83.07
CA GLN A 513 3.86 3.78 83.04
C GLN A 513 3.38 2.33 82.99
N GLN A 514 3.05 1.76 84.17
CA GLN A 514 2.69 0.34 84.30
C GLN A 514 1.46 -0.05 83.46
N GLU A 515 0.50 0.85 83.25
CA GLU A 515 -0.72 0.56 82.47
C GLU A 515 -0.47 0.41 80.96
N SER A 516 0.53 1.11 80.42
CA SER A 516 0.89 1.09 79.00
C SER A 516 2.16 0.30 78.69
N GLY A 517 2.92 -0.13 79.70
CA GLY A 517 4.21 -0.81 79.53
C GLY A 517 5.30 0.06 78.92
N SER A 518 5.14 1.39 78.96
CA SER A 518 6.05 2.35 78.32
C SER A 518 6.91 3.11 79.32
N LEU A 519 8.15 3.40 78.92
CA LEU A 519 9.06 4.32 79.59
C LEU A 519 8.86 5.73 79.03
N MET A 520 8.65 6.68 79.93
CA MET A 520 8.54 8.10 79.60
C MET A 520 9.76 8.84 80.15
N VAL A 521 10.44 9.59 79.28
CA VAL A 521 11.52 10.51 79.66
C VAL A 521 11.09 11.93 79.33
N LEU A 522 11.07 12.78 80.34
CA LEU A 522 10.73 14.20 80.24
C LEU A 522 11.99 15.00 80.52
N VAL A 523 12.40 15.84 79.57
CA VAL A 523 13.44 16.85 79.77
C VAL A 523 12.75 18.21 79.72
N LYS A 524 12.77 18.93 80.84
CA LYS A 524 12.14 20.24 81.00
C LYS A 524 13.21 21.29 81.21
N ASN A 525 13.04 22.46 80.62
CA ASN A 525 13.85 23.63 80.95
C ASN A 525 13.02 24.91 80.98
N ASP A 526 13.43 25.84 81.84
CA ASP A 526 12.95 27.22 81.85
C ASP A 526 13.80 28.10 80.89
N GLY A 527 13.40 29.35 80.69
CA GLY A 527 14.14 30.34 79.91
C GLY A 527 13.99 30.25 78.38
N SER A 528 13.34 29.20 77.84
CA SER A 528 13.02 29.07 76.42
C SER A 528 11.69 28.36 76.20
N LEU A 529 11.01 28.62 75.07
CA LEU A 529 9.76 27.95 74.68
C LEU A 529 9.87 27.36 73.27
N PHE A 530 9.28 26.19 73.04
CA PHE A 530 9.16 25.62 71.70
C PHE A 530 8.12 26.38 70.87
N GLU A 531 8.41 26.58 69.59
CA GLU A 531 7.40 27.07 68.64
C GLU A 531 6.29 26.01 68.43
N GLU A 532 5.05 26.46 68.23
CA GLU A 532 3.96 25.54 67.90
C GLU A 532 4.27 24.74 66.62
N CYS A 533 4.04 23.43 66.69
CA CYS A 533 4.31 22.46 65.62
C CYS A 533 5.77 22.43 65.14
N LEU A 534 6.74 22.79 65.99
CA LEU A 534 8.17 22.83 65.63
C LEU A 534 8.66 21.55 64.95
N LEU A 535 8.29 20.37 65.47
CA LEU A 535 8.74 19.08 64.93
C LEU A 535 8.20 18.82 63.50
N GLU A 536 7.01 19.33 63.18
CA GLU A 536 6.39 19.21 61.85
C GLU A 536 6.98 20.23 60.85
N LYS A 537 7.23 21.47 61.31
CA LYS A 537 7.90 22.52 60.53
C LYS A 537 9.34 22.15 60.17
N LEU A 538 10.05 21.45 61.06
CA LEU A 538 11.39 20.92 60.79
C LEU A 538 11.36 19.79 59.75
N ARG A 539 10.37 18.88 59.79
CA ARG A 539 10.21 17.80 58.80
C ARG A 539 9.82 18.31 57.40
N SER A 540 8.99 19.34 57.33
CA SER A 540 8.54 19.95 56.07
C SER A 540 9.57 20.91 55.44
N GLN A 541 10.72 21.13 56.09
CA GLN A 541 11.77 22.08 55.69
C GLN A 541 11.31 23.55 55.62
N GLU A 542 10.18 23.89 56.26
CA GLU A 542 9.68 25.27 56.34
C GLU A 542 10.61 26.16 57.18
N ILE A 543 11.29 25.57 58.17
CA ILE A 543 12.33 26.21 58.98
C ILE A 543 13.68 25.58 58.64
N ARG A 544 14.67 26.39 58.25
CA ARG A 544 16.05 25.92 58.06
C ARG A 544 16.73 25.74 59.41
N PRO A 545 17.14 24.52 59.80
CA PRO A 545 17.73 24.28 61.10
C PRO A 545 19.09 24.98 61.21
N HIS A 546 19.29 25.81 62.23
CA HIS A 546 20.62 26.23 62.66
C HIS A 546 21.22 25.10 63.52
N GLY A 547 22.08 24.27 62.94
CA GLY A 547 22.86 23.22 63.62
C GLY A 547 22.04 22.10 64.28
N PHE A 548 21.37 22.40 65.38
CA PHE A 548 20.75 21.47 66.32
C PHE A 548 19.35 20.97 65.94
N GLY A 549 18.66 21.64 65.00
CA GLY A 549 17.33 21.19 64.52
C GLY A 549 17.34 19.84 63.79
N ILE A 550 18.51 19.41 63.30
CA ILE A 550 18.73 18.07 62.72
C ILE A 550 18.73 16.99 63.84
N GLY A 551 19.16 17.34 65.05
CA GLY A 551 19.26 16.42 66.19
C GLY A 551 17.90 15.94 66.71
N LEU A 552 16.89 16.81 66.77
CA LEU A 552 15.54 16.47 67.23
C LEU A 552 14.82 15.52 66.27
N ILE A 553 14.95 15.74 64.96
CA ILE A 553 14.40 14.84 63.93
C ILE A 553 15.08 13.48 64.01
N ASN A 554 16.42 13.45 64.12
CA ASN A 554 17.17 12.20 64.18
C ASN A 554 16.81 11.38 65.44
N ILE A 555 16.59 12.02 66.58
CA ILE A 555 16.13 11.34 67.80
C ILE A 555 14.77 10.69 67.56
N ASP A 556 13.81 11.44 67.02
CA ASP A 556 12.47 10.94 66.73
C ASP A 556 12.46 9.80 65.70
N GLU A 557 13.15 9.96 64.58
CA GLU A 557 13.25 8.93 63.53
C GLU A 557 13.93 7.67 64.07
N ARG A 558 14.99 7.82 64.87
CA ARG A 558 15.69 6.67 65.46
C ARG A 558 14.80 5.90 66.44
N ILE A 559 14.07 6.59 67.31
CA ILE A 559 13.11 5.93 68.22
C ILE A 559 12.05 5.17 67.41
N LYS A 560 11.54 5.77 66.32
CA LYS A 560 10.54 5.15 65.45
C LYS A 560 11.07 3.96 64.66
N LEU A 561 12.31 4.02 64.21
CA LEU A 561 12.97 2.91 63.51
C LEU A 561 13.21 1.74 64.46
N MET A 562 13.59 2.00 65.70
CA MET A 562 13.92 0.96 66.68
C MET A 562 12.69 0.32 67.33
N PHE A 563 11.64 1.10 67.63
CA PHE A 563 10.50 0.60 68.42
C PHE A 563 9.15 0.69 67.68
N GLY A 564 9.09 1.30 66.50
CA GLY A 564 7.87 1.45 65.71
C GLY A 564 7.25 2.85 65.76
N LYS A 565 6.28 3.09 64.87
CA LYS A 565 5.72 4.44 64.60
C LYS A 565 4.89 5.04 65.74
N GLU A 566 4.48 4.21 66.70
CA GLU A 566 3.68 4.61 67.87
C GLU A 566 4.51 5.30 68.97
N TYR A 567 5.84 5.16 68.91
CA TYR A 567 6.81 5.80 69.80
C TYR A 567 7.49 6.99 69.12
N GLY A 568 8.17 7.83 69.89
CA GLY A 568 8.90 8.97 69.34
C GLY A 568 9.14 10.11 70.32
N LEU A 569 9.39 11.28 69.74
CA LEU A 569 9.62 12.53 70.47
C LEU A 569 8.44 13.48 70.28
N THR A 570 7.93 14.03 71.38
CA THR A 570 6.91 15.09 71.39
C THR A 570 7.47 16.32 72.09
N LEU A 571 7.27 17.50 71.49
CA LEU A 571 7.67 18.79 72.05
C LEU A 571 6.42 19.61 72.35
N TYR A 572 6.33 20.14 73.56
CA TYR A 572 5.24 21.04 73.98
C TYR A 572 5.73 21.96 75.09
N ASN A 573 5.00 23.05 75.33
CA ASN A 573 5.27 23.95 76.45
C ASN A 573 4.25 23.69 77.56
N ASP A 574 4.72 23.61 78.80
CA ASP A 574 3.88 23.54 80.00
C ASP A 574 4.14 24.78 80.86
N GLN A 575 3.21 25.75 80.80
CA GLN A 575 3.37 27.09 81.37
C GLN A 575 4.64 27.79 80.83
N GLU A 576 5.61 28.07 81.68
CA GLU A 576 6.89 28.71 81.33
C GLU A 576 8.02 27.71 81.04
N TRP A 577 7.71 26.40 80.98
CA TRP A 577 8.69 25.34 80.73
C TRP A 577 8.56 24.78 79.31
N ALA A 578 9.67 24.67 78.59
CA ALA A 578 9.77 23.86 77.39
C ALA A 578 9.96 22.39 77.78
N VAL A 579 9.13 21.50 77.24
CA VAL A 579 9.14 20.07 77.59
C VAL A 579 9.36 19.18 76.37
N ALA A 580 10.48 18.48 76.35
CA ALA A 580 10.76 17.41 75.41
C ALA A 580 10.42 16.06 76.03
N ARG A 581 9.44 15.35 75.46
CA ARG A 581 8.95 14.05 75.92
C ARG A 581 9.35 12.95 74.95
N ILE A 582 10.21 12.04 75.41
CA ILE A 582 10.46 10.77 74.73
C ILE A 582 9.47 9.74 75.29
N HIS A 583 8.81 9.04 74.37
CA HIS A 583 7.93 7.91 74.69
C HIS A 583 8.44 6.67 73.94
N MET A 584 8.75 5.61 74.68
CA MET A 584 9.32 4.36 74.18
C MET A 584 8.89 3.16 75.05
N PRO A 585 8.97 1.91 74.58
CA PRO A 585 8.64 0.75 75.40
C PRO A 585 9.67 0.56 76.53
N TYR A 586 9.24 0.01 77.68
CA TYR A 586 10.16 -0.37 78.75
C TYR A 586 10.72 -1.78 78.48
N ILE A 587 11.98 -1.85 78.03
CA ILE A 587 12.67 -3.10 77.68
C ILE A 587 13.94 -3.23 78.53
N THR A 588 14.17 -4.40 79.12
CA THR A 588 15.40 -4.70 79.88
C THR A 588 16.30 -5.73 79.21
N ASP A 589 15.82 -6.42 78.17
CA ASP A 589 16.58 -7.43 77.43
C ASP A 589 17.17 -6.86 76.13
N GLN A 590 18.43 -7.21 75.83
CA GLN A 590 19.14 -6.69 74.66
C GLN A 590 18.74 -7.42 73.35
N GLU A 591 18.17 -8.63 73.44
CA GLU A 591 17.77 -9.44 72.27
C GLU A 591 16.42 -9.05 71.66
N GLU A 592 15.57 -8.29 72.37
CA GLU A 592 14.24 -7.87 71.89
C GLU A 592 14.28 -6.62 70.98
N ILE A 593 15.46 -6.01 70.78
CA ILE A 593 15.61 -4.79 69.98
C ILE A 593 16.04 -5.15 68.56
N VAL A 594 15.15 -4.91 67.59
CA VAL A 594 15.45 -5.11 66.17
C VAL A 594 16.34 -3.95 65.68
N CYS A 595 17.60 -4.26 65.33
CA CYS A 595 18.53 -3.31 64.70
C CYS A 595 18.30 -3.19 63.19
#